data_AF-A0A921BG22-F1
#
_entry.id   AF-A0A921BG22-F1
#
_cell.length_a   1.000
_cell.length_b   1.000
_cell.length_c   1.000
_cell.angle_alpha   90.00
_cell.angle_beta   90.00
_cell.angle_gamma   90.00
#
_symmetry.space_group_name_H-M   'P 1'
#
loop_
_entity.id
_entity.type
_entity.pdbx_description
1 polymer ?
#
loop_
_entity_poly.entity_id
_entity_poly.type
_entity_poly.pdbx_seq_one_letter_code
_entity_poly.pdbx_strand_id
1 'polypeptide(L)' 'MGISGERPPRVYRVLEILEDEIKVGMGLLGVTNMTQLNKSFICSADPTTSPHEMSSWVNMPVNRIT' A
#
# COMPACT_ATOMS: atom_id res chain seq x y z
N MET A 1 -38.18 -0.30 -6.02
CA MET A 1 -37.39 -0.56 -4.80
C MET A 1 -35.94 -0.56 -5.22
N GLY A 2 -35.24 0.56 -5.04
CA GLY A 2 -33.92 0.79 -5.59
C GLY A 2 -32.83 0.19 -4.72
N ILE A 3 -32.01 -0.68 -5.29
CA ILE A 3 -30.73 -1.08 -4.70
C ILE A 3 -29.71 0.05 -4.94
N SER A 4 -29.74 1.06 -4.07
CA SER A 4 -28.69 2.06 -4.03
C SER A 4 -27.44 1.43 -3.40
N GLY A 5 -26.47 1.04 -4.23
CA GLY A 5 -25.06 0.87 -3.84
C GLY A 5 -24.74 -0.35 -2.98
N GLU A 6 -24.75 -1.55 -3.56
CA GLU A 6 -24.15 -2.74 -2.95
C GLU A 6 -22.61 -2.64 -3.05
N ARG A 7 -21.98 -1.85 -2.18
CA ARG A 7 -20.53 -1.94 -1.97
C ARG A 7 -20.27 -3.12 -1.04
N PRO A 8 -19.40 -4.09 -1.42
CA PRO A 8 -18.97 -5.12 -0.49
C PRO A 8 -18.33 -4.46 0.75
N PRO A 9 -18.33 -5.14 1.92
CA PRO A 9 -17.74 -4.57 3.14
C PRO A 9 -16.31 -4.11 2.83
N ARG A 10 -15.94 -2.88 3.23
CA ARG A 10 -14.68 -2.23 2.83
C ARG A 10 -13.44 -3.10 3.00
N VAL A 11 -13.45 -4.04 3.94
CA VAL A 11 -12.40 -5.03 4.16
C VAL A 11 -12.18 -5.90 2.91
N TYR A 12 -13.23 -6.38 2.26
CA TYR A 12 -13.13 -7.14 1.00
C TYR A 12 -12.50 -6.29 -0.10
N ARG A 13 -12.89 -5.00 -0.19
CA ARG A 13 -12.30 -4.10 -1.18
C ARG A 13 -10.80 -3.89 -0.96
N VAL A 14 -10.36 -3.81 0.29
CA VAL A 14 -8.93 -3.69 0.62
C VAL A 14 -8.18 -4.97 0.24
N LEU A 15 -8.76 -6.15 0.50
CA LEU A 15 -8.15 -7.44 0.14
C LEU A 15 -8.03 -7.60 -1.38
N GLU A 16 -9.05 -7.20 -2.15
CA GLU A 16 -9.01 -7.19 -3.62
C GLU A 16 -7.88 -6.32 -4.16
N ILE A 17 -7.75 -5.09 -3.65
CA ILE A 17 -6.71 -4.15 -4.08
C ILE A 17 -5.32 -4.70 -3.73
N LEU A 18 -5.16 -5.23 -2.52
CA LEU A 18 -3.90 -5.81 -2.08
C LEU A 18 -3.48 -7.00 -2.96
N GLU A 19 -4.42 -7.87 -3.32
CA GLU A 19 -4.15 -8.99 -4.22
C GLU A 19 -3.71 -8.50 -5.61
N ASP A 20 -4.37 -7.48 -6.15
CA ASP A 20 -4.03 -6.90 -7.45
C ASP A 20 -2.64 -6.25 -7.44
N GLU A 21 -2.32 -5.49 -6.39
CA GLU A 21 -1.01 -4.86 -6.20
C GLU A 21 0.11 -5.91 -6.10
N ILE A 22 -0.12 -7.01 -5.38
CA ILE A 22 0.85 -8.12 -5.30
C ILE A 22 1.09 -8.73 -6.69
N LYS A 23 0.02 -8.98 -7.47
CA LYS A 23 0.16 -9.56 -8.82
C LYS A 23 0.91 -8.63 -9.77
N VAL A 24 0.57 -7.34 -9.77
CA VAL A 24 1.25 -6.34 -10.60
C VAL A 24 2.72 -6.21 -10.17
N GLY A 25 3.00 -6.13 -8.87
CA GLY A 25 4.36 -6.06 -8.33
C GLY A 25 5.20 -7.28 -8.69
N MET A 26 4.62 -8.48 -8.61
CA MET A 26 5.26 -9.73 -9.02
C MET A 26 5.56 -9.74 -10.53
N GLY A 27 4.64 -9.25 -11.36
CA GLY A 27 4.85 -9.11 -12.80
C GLY A 27 6.00 -8.16 -13.14
N LEU A 28 6.11 -7.03 -12.43
CA LEU A 28 7.20 -6.08 -12.60
C LEU A 28 8.56 -6.62 -12.13
N LEU A 29 8.55 -7.44 -11.08
CA LEU A 29 9.73 -8.16 -10.58
C LEU A 29 10.12 -9.35 -11.48
N GLY A 30 9.26 -9.76 -12.40
CA GLY A 30 9.46 -10.93 -13.27
C GLY A 30 9.30 -12.28 -12.56
N VAL A 31 8.63 -12.31 -11.41
CA VAL A 31 8.36 -13.54 -10.64
C VAL A 31 6.92 -14.00 -10.86
N THR A 32 6.71 -15.32 -10.93
CA THR A 32 5.39 -15.90 -11.20
C THR A 32 4.82 -16.66 -10.00
N ASN A 33 5.64 -16.90 -8.97
CA ASN A 33 5.24 -17.58 -7.75
C ASN A 33 5.80 -16.91 -6.51
N MET A 34 5.02 -16.91 -5.43
CA MET A 34 5.41 -16.33 -4.14
C MET A 34 6.66 -17.00 -3.54
N THR A 35 6.89 -18.28 -3.86
CA THR A 35 8.08 -19.03 -3.41
C THR A 35 9.38 -18.55 -4.04
N GLN A 36 9.31 -17.80 -5.15
CA GLN A 36 10.47 -17.23 -5.81
C GLN A 36 10.95 -15.93 -5.14
N LEU A 37 10.09 -15.28 -4.35
CA LEU A 37 10.45 -14.09 -3.59
C LEU A 37 11.49 -14.44 -2.53
N ASN A 38 12.68 -13.87 -2.67
CA ASN A 38 13.81 -14.09 -1.78
C ASN A 38 14.57 -12.78 -1.55
N LYS A 39 15.56 -12.82 -0.65
CA LYS A 39 16.33 -11.63 -0.26
C LYS A 39 17.12 -10.99 -1.41
N SER A 40 17.35 -11.68 -2.52
CA SER A 40 18.03 -11.12 -3.70
C SER A 40 17.21 -10.05 -4.41
N PHE A 41 15.88 -10.00 -4.20
CA PHE A 41 15.02 -8.92 -4.70
C PHE A 41 14.97 -7.70 -3.77
N ILE A 42 15.69 -7.74 -2.64
CA ILE A 42 15.74 -6.65 -1.67
C ILE A 42 17.01 -5.84 -1.93
N CYS A 43 16.84 -4.55 -2.19
CA CYS A 43 17.95 -3.60 -2.29
C CYS A 43 18.10 -2.85 -0.96
N SER A 44 19.34 -2.54 -0.57
CA SER A 44 19.58 -1.62 0.54
C SER A 44 18.99 -0.26 0.19
N ALA A 45 18.06 0.22 1.01
CA ALA A 45 17.49 1.55 0.87
C ALA A 45 18.04 2.42 1.99
N ASP A 46 18.41 3.67 1.65
CA ASP A 46 18.69 4.67 2.68
C ASP A 46 17.43 4.86 3.53
N PRO A 47 17.58 5.09 4.85
CA PRO A 47 16.44 5.34 5.72
C PRO A 47 15.63 6.51 5.16
N THR A 48 14.32 6.27 4.95
CA THR A 48 13.41 7.29 4.44
C THR A 48 13.54 8.54 5.29
N THR A 49 13.67 9.71 4.65
CA THR A 49 13.73 10.99 5.33
C THR A 49 12.54 11.10 6.28
N SER A 50 12.76 11.58 7.51
CA SER A 50 11.66 11.79 8.43
C SER A 50 10.58 12.62 7.74
N PRO A 51 9.28 12.32 7.95
CA PRO A 51 8.21 13.10 7.37
C PRO A 51 8.42 14.57 7.72
N HIS A 52 8.92 15.34 6.75
CA HIS A 52 9.04 16.78 6.92
C HIS A 52 7.63 17.32 7.08
N GLU A 53 7.47 18.44 7.78
CA GLU A 53 6.18 18.96 8.19
C GLU A 53 5.14 19.01 7.06
N MET A 54 5.56 19.25 5.81
CA MET A 54 4.72 19.31 4.62
C MET A 54 4.23 17.93 4.08
N SER A 55 4.82 16.82 4.54
CA SER A 55 4.44 15.43 4.24
C SER A 55 3.62 14.77 5.36
N SER A 56 3.55 15.40 6.53
CA SER A 56 2.66 15.00 7.62
C SER A 56 1.22 15.38 7.26
N TRP A 57 0.39 14.36 7.14
CA TRP A 57 -0.98 14.41 6.65
C TRP A 57 -1.88 15.38 7.43
N VAL A 58 -2.93 15.86 6.76
CA VAL A 58 -3.98 16.78 7.28
C VAL A 58 -4.72 16.24 8.53
N ASN A 59 -4.59 14.94 8.85
CA ASN A 59 -5.32 14.28 9.93
C ASN A 59 -4.46 13.98 11.18
N MET A 60 -3.32 14.68 11.34
CA MET A 60 -2.49 14.56 12.52
C MET A 60 -3.06 15.48 13.63
N PRO A 61 -3.52 14.94 14.77
CA PRO A 61 -4.26 15.72 15.79
C PRO A 61 -3.38 16.68 16.60
N VAL A 62 -2.05 16.67 16.42
CA VAL A 62 -1.10 17.53 17.13
C VAL A 62 -0.34 18.37 16.11
N ASN A 63 -0.27 19.68 16.37
CA ASN A 63 0.18 20.67 15.40
C ASN A 63 1.68 20.60 15.09
N ARG A 64 1.90 20.72 13.79
CA ARG A 64 3.01 21.35 13.07
C ARG A 64 3.34 22.71 13.70
N ILE A 65 4.57 22.86 14.21
CA ILE A 65 5.25 24.07 14.72
C ILE A 65 4.71 24.67 16.04
N THR A 66 5.57 24.70 17.06
CA THR A 66 5.57 25.67 18.18
C THR A 66 6.71 26.66 17.99
#